data_AF-A0A800G1G9-F1
#
_entry.id   AF-A0A800G1G9-F1
#
_cell.length_a   1.000
_cell.length_b   1.000
_cell.length_c   1.000
_cell.angle_alpha   90.00
_cell.angle_beta   90.00
_cell.angle_gamma   90.00
#
_symmetry.space_group_name_H-M   'P 1'
#
loop_
_entity.id
_entity.type
_entity.pdbx_description
1 polymer ?
#
loop_
_entity_poly.entity_id
_entity_poly.type
_entity_poly.pdbx_seq_one_letter_code
_entity_poly.pdbx_strand_id
1 'polypeptide(L)'
;MPDRPMILPFRYALALLAAAPSALAQLPPPPVPPENPITEEKRILGKLLFWEEQLSSDDTIACATCHIPQAGGSDPRTARHPGPDSIFFNDDDKLGSPGVADMDGVGDYEPNADFGFGTQVTARASQSFLMGAYAPDGFWDGRATSEFIDPQTGLVSIPVGGSLESQAVGPPLSDVEMAHSGHDWNMLTAKLARVTPMALASNLPPDMATIMSGNPSYGDLFQSAFGDAAITAERIAYAIATYERTLIPDQTPWDLFMAGNQNALTSDQQMGWMMFQGAGPNCVACHVPPEFTDHSFRTIGLRPPSEDMGRADVTGNNGDRGSFKVPSLRNAALKPTHFHNGGLLDSPVNNMRDVVEFYARTDGHKQFKDNQDPIIPAIFIPPMAINFLQDFLENGLTDPRVANETFPFDRPTLASEVRKGHLEVIAGTGTPGSGGVIPQVIALTPATVGSQSFLLGLHDAPSGAQAFVQISSSVPGGSAQGLRRVWFPVGLQSGGYGTWHWDVPGDPNLAGVTLFAQWHVLDHGAQGHRSRSDVVRFKVL
;
A
#
# COMPACT_ATOMS: atom_id res chain seq x y z
N MET A 1 22.29 32.91 75.40
CA MET A 1 20.81 32.96 75.25
C MET A 1 20.45 34.24 74.52
N PRO A 2 19.51 34.19 73.57
CA PRO A 2 19.90 34.23 72.17
C PRO A 2 19.11 35.25 71.32
N ASP A 3 19.53 35.35 70.06
CA ASP A 3 18.76 35.58 68.84
C ASP A 3 17.83 36.79 68.71
N ARG A 4 18.21 37.69 67.79
CA ARG A 4 17.25 38.39 66.91
C ARG A 4 17.71 38.23 65.46
N PRO A 5 16.98 37.48 64.62
CA PRO A 5 17.33 37.37 63.21
C PRO A 5 16.88 38.63 62.45
N MET A 6 17.76 39.09 61.59
CA MET A 6 17.53 40.13 60.59
C MET A 6 16.73 39.50 59.44
N ILE A 7 15.48 39.94 59.27
CA ILE A 7 14.62 39.51 58.15
C ILE A 7 15.00 40.35 56.93
N LEU A 8 15.75 39.76 55.99
CA LEU A 8 15.82 40.23 54.60
C LEU A 8 14.64 39.63 53.82
N PRO A 9 13.86 40.41 53.05
CA PRO A 9 12.87 39.82 52.17
C PRO A 9 13.58 39.19 50.97
N PHE A 10 13.65 37.86 50.97
CA PHE A 10 14.04 37.06 49.82
C PHE A 10 12.94 37.19 48.75
N ARG A 11 13.09 38.14 47.83
CA ARG A 11 12.28 38.18 46.60
C ARG A 11 12.75 37.04 45.72
N TYR A 12 12.05 35.90 45.77
CA TYR A 12 12.12 34.89 44.72
C TYR A 12 11.61 35.53 43.43
N ALA A 13 12.54 35.97 42.57
CA ALA A 13 12.24 36.15 41.17
C ALA A 13 12.10 34.75 40.57
N LEU A 14 10.85 34.25 40.54
CA LEU A 14 10.48 33.09 39.74
C LEU A 14 10.48 33.55 38.27
N ALA A 15 11.67 33.64 37.67
CA ALA A 15 11.78 33.69 36.23
C ALA A 15 11.46 32.28 35.71
N LEU A 16 10.19 32.04 35.43
CA LEU A 16 9.79 30.95 34.54
C LEU A 16 10.58 31.16 33.24
N LEU A 17 11.54 30.27 32.97
CA LEU A 17 12.00 30.06 31.60
C LEU A 17 10.79 29.56 30.82
N ALA A 18 10.07 30.49 30.17
CA ALA A 18 9.27 30.17 29.00
C ALA A 18 10.27 29.80 27.89
N ALA A 19 10.75 28.55 27.90
CA ALA A 19 11.28 27.96 26.68
C ALA A 19 10.14 28.03 25.66
N ALA A 20 10.40 28.70 24.53
CA ALA A 20 9.38 29.05 23.56
C ALA A 20 8.58 27.80 23.14
N PRO A 21 7.23 27.79 23.26
CA PRO A 21 6.38 26.69 22.78
C PRO A 21 6.60 26.35 21.29
N SER A 22 7.24 27.25 20.54
CA SER A 22 7.56 27.16 19.12
C SER A 22 8.47 25.97 18.75
N ALA A 23 9.39 25.53 19.61
CA ALA A 23 10.34 24.46 19.27
C ALA A 23 9.75 23.04 19.38
N LEU A 24 8.64 22.88 20.12
CA LEU A 24 7.90 21.61 20.24
C LEU A 24 6.80 21.47 19.18
N ALA A 25 6.57 22.51 18.38
CA ALA A 25 5.42 22.63 17.48
C ALA A 25 5.67 22.10 16.07
N GLN A 26 6.93 22.01 15.64
CA GLN A 26 7.27 21.71 14.25
C GLN A 26 7.91 20.33 14.17
N LEU A 27 7.45 19.52 13.20
CA LEU A 27 8.15 18.28 12.86
C LEU A 27 9.62 18.62 12.54
N PRO A 28 10.59 17.88 13.12
CA PRO A 28 11.98 18.06 12.73
C PRO A 28 12.16 17.71 11.25
N PRO A 29 13.24 18.13 10.58
CA PRO A 29 13.58 17.57 9.29
C PRO A 29 13.71 16.05 9.38
N PRO A 30 13.18 15.28 8.41
CA PRO A 30 13.35 13.83 8.43
C PRO A 30 14.84 13.46 8.35
N PRO A 31 15.26 12.36 8.99
CA PRO A 31 16.62 11.84 8.82
C PRO A 31 16.96 11.58 7.35
N VAL A 32 18.09 12.13 6.91
CA VAL A 32 18.64 11.93 5.55
C VAL A 32 20.00 11.24 5.68
N PRO A 33 20.15 9.99 5.19
CA PRO A 33 21.45 9.33 5.18
C PRO A 33 22.41 10.03 4.19
N PRO A 34 23.69 10.22 4.54
CA PRO A 34 24.67 10.87 3.66
C PRO A 34 24.83 10.22 2.28
N GLU A 35 24.58 8.91 2.18
CA GLU A 35 24.65 8.11 0.96
C GLU A 35 23.51 8.42 -0.02
N ASN A 36 22.35 8.87 0.48
CA ASN A 36 21.20 9.26 -0.33
C ASN A 36 20.75 10.71 -0.05
N PRO A 37 21.54 11.71 -0.47
CA PRO A 37 21.19 13.12 -0.25
C PRO A 37 19.98 13.53 -1.10
N ILE A 38 19.07 14.34 -0.57
CA ILE A 38 17.89 14.79 -1.33
C ILE A 38 18.32 15.74 -2.46
N THR A 39 17.88 15.43 -3.68
CA THR A 39 18.00 16.29 -4.89
C THR A 39 16.65 16.31 -5.60
N GLU A 40 16.33 17.37 -6.33
CA GLU A 40 15.04 17.48 -7.01
C GLU A 40 14.86 16.41 -8.09
N GLU A 41 15.93 16.08 -8.82
CA GLU A 41 15.94 15.07 -9.86
C GLU A 41 15.61 13.67 -9.29
N LYS A 42 16.22 13.31 -8.15
CA LYS A 42 15.88 12.09 -7.41
C LYS A 42 14.47 12.11 -6.83
N ARG A 43 14.00 13.25 -6.30
CA ARG A 43 12.63 13.38 -5.79
C ARG A 43 11.61 13.14 -6.90
N ILE A 44 11.80 13.76 -8.07
CA ILE A 44 10.93 13.57 -9.24
C ILE A 44 10.95 12.11 -9.68
N LEU A 45 12.14 11.50 -9.84
CA LEU A 45 12.26 10.09 -10.20
C LEU A 45 11.54 9.19 -9.19
N GLY A 46 11.69 9.48 -7.90
CA GLY A 46 10.99 8.79 -6.82
C GLY A 46 9.48 8.92 -6.91
N LYS A 47 8.98 10.13 -7.20
CA LYS A 47 7.54 10.37 -7.42
C LYS A 47 7.03 9.58 -8.62
N LEU A 48 7.75 9.57 -9.74
CA LEU A 48 7.37 8.76 -10.91
C LEU A 48 7.28 7.27 -10.54
N LEU A 49 8.32 6.73 -9.91
CA LEU A 49 8.38 5.31 -9.52
C LEU A 49 7.30 4.94 -8.48
N PHE A 50 7.05 5.78 -7.47
CA PHE A 50 6.03 5.51 -6.46
C PHE A 50 4.62 5.37 -7.05
N TRP A 51 4.35 6.05 -8.17
CA TRP A 51 3.08 6.05 -8.91
C TRP A 51 3.11 5.20 -10.20
N GLU A 52 4.15 4.37 -10.41
CA GLU A 52 4.32 3.57 -11.62
C GLU A 52 3.75 2.16 -11.44
N GLU A 53 2.62 1.86 -12.09
CA GLU A 53 2.03 0.51 -12.08
C GLU A 53 2.87 -0.48 -12.88
N GLN A 54 3.75 -0.01 -13.79
CA GLN A 54 4.68 -0.89 -14.52
C GLN A 54 5.82 -1.43 -13.65
N LEU A 55 5.91 -1.03 -12.38
CA LEU A 55 6.77 -1.68 -11.39
C LEU A 55 6.25 -3.03 -10.94
N SER A 56 4.93 -3.28 -10.97
CA SER A 56 4.42 -4.64 -10.75
C SER A 56 4.75 -5.52 -11.94
N SER A 57 4.85 -6.82 -11.73
CA SER A 57 5.13 -7.76 -12.81
C SER A 57 4.05 -7.78 -13.90
N ASP A 58 2.82 -7.40 -13.53
CA ASP A 58 1.60 -7.54 -14.31
C ASP A 58 0.93 -6.21 -14.72
N ASP A 59 1.60 -5.07 -14.48
CA ASP A 59 1.10 -3.72 -14.78
C ASP A 59 -0.19 -3.32 -14.03
N THR A 60 -0.49 -3.89 -12.85
CA THR A 60 -1.72 -3.61 -12.08
C THR A 60 -1.51 -2.87 -10.76
N ILE A 61 -0.32 -2.89 -10.17
CA ILE A 61 -0.05 -2.35 -8.83
C ILE A 61 1.16 -1.40 -8.84
N ALA A 62 1.02 -0.24 -8.22
CA ALA A 62 2.11 0.66 -7.84
C ALA A 62 2.20 0.72 -6.30
N CYS A 63 3.26 1.33 -5.74
CA CYS A 63 3.29 1.64 -4.30
C CYS A 63 2.03 2.42 -3.91
N ALA A 64 1.70 3.44 -4.71
CA ALA A 64 0.55 4.29 -4.49
C ALA A 64 -0.82 3.59 -4.63
N THR A 65 -0.91 2.43 -5.28
CA THR A 65 -2.16 1.66 -5.36
C THR A 65 -2.67 1.27 -3.97
N CYS A 66 -1.76 1.05 -3.01
CA CYS A 66 -2.06 0.74 -1.61
C CYS A 66 -1.82 1.92 -0.64
N HIS A 67 -1.29 3.04 -1.13
CA HIS A 67 -0.76 4.13 -0.31
C HIS A 67 -1.23 5.50 -0.84
N ILE A 68 -2.51 5.81 -0.62
CA ILE A 68 -3.15 7.03 -1.14
C ILE A 68 -3.19 8.13 -0.07
N PRO A 69 -2.75 9.37 -0.36
CA PRO A 69 -2.73 10.46 0.62
C PRO A 69 -4.09 10.71 1.27
N GLN A 70 -5.18 10.80 0.47
CA GLN A 70 -6.53 11.04 1.00
C GLN A 70 -7.02 9.94 1.95
N ALA A 71 -6.48 8.72 1.85
CA ALA A 71 -6.75 7.61 2.76
C ALA A 71 -5.73 7.54 3.91
N GLY A 72 -5.18 8.68 4.33
CA GLY A 72 -4.16 8.78 5.38
C GLY A 72 -2.84 8.10 5.02
N GLY A 73 -2.54 7.96 3.72
CA GLY A 73 -1.39 7.22 3.21
C GLY A 73 -1.52 5.70 3.28
N SER A 74 -2.74 5.18 3.44
CA SER A 74 -3.06 3.75 3.43
C SER A 74 -3.97 3.41 2.26
N ASP A 75 -4.46 2.17 2.21
CA ASP A 75 -5.21 1.66 1.06
C ASP A 75 -6.69 2.05 1.20
N PRO A 76 -7.27 2.81 0.25
CA PRO A 76 -8.71 3.08 0.23
C PRO A 76 -9.53 1.82 -0.11
N ARG A 77 -8.89 0.78 -0.65
CA ARG A 77 -9.50 -0.49 -0.98
C ARG A 77 -9.40 -1.39 0.25
N THR A 78 -10.53 -1.98 0.62
CA THR A 78 -10.58 -2.93 1.73
C THR A 78 -10.95 -4.30 1.20
N ALA A 79 -10.07 -5.27 1.37
CA ALA A 79 -10.32 -6.68 1.03
C ALA A 79 -10.08 -7.58 2.25
N ARG A 80 -10.76 -8.73 2.28
CA ARG A 80 -10.69 -9.68 3.39
C ARG A 80 -9.64 -10.74 3.12
N HIS A 81 -8.79 -10.98 4.10
CA HIS A 81 -7.87 -12.10 4.16
C HIS A 81 -8.40 -13.10 5.20
N PRO A 82 -8.48 -14.41 4.88
CA PRO A 82 -9.16 -15.39 5.74
C PRO A 82 -8.42 -15.71 7.04
N GLY A 83 -7.18 -15.23 7.17
CA GLY A 83 -6.39 -15.41 8.37
C GLY A 83 -5.70 -16.77 8.41
N PRO A 84 -5.07 -17.12 9.55
CA PRO A 84 -4.33 -18.36 9.73
C PRO A 84 -5.12 -19.66 9.47
N ASP A 85 -6.44 -19.68 9.64
CA ASP A 85 -7.25 -20.90 9.46
C ASP A 85 -7.80 -21.10 8.03
N SER A 86 -7.58 -20.14 7.12
CA SER A 86 -8.07 -20.14 5.75
C SER A 86 -9.62 -20.19 5.62
N ILE A 87 -10.36 -19.73 6.63
CA ILE A 87 -11.82 -19.68 6.62
C ILE A 87 -12.31 -18.23 6.63
N PHE A 88 -12.86 -17.79 5.50
CA PHE A 88 -13.47 -16.46 5.42
C PHE A 88 -14.69 -16.28 6.34
N PHE A 89 -14.87 -15.04 6.78
CA PHE A 89 -16.02 -14.52 7.53
C PHE A 89 -16.10 -15.06 8.95
N ASN A 90 -14.95 -15.16 9.62
CA ASN A 90 -14.80 -15.65 10.98
C ASN A 90 -14.04 -14.65 11.88
N ASP A 91 -13.60 -15.15 13.04
CA ASP A 91 -12.92 -14.39 14.09
C ASP A 91 -11.43 -14.12 13.82
N ASP A 92 -10.71 -14.74 12.89
CA ASP A 92 -9.27 -14.47 12.63
C ASP A 92 -9.00 -13.74 11.30
N ASP A 93 -10.07 -13.46 10.55
CA ASP A 93 -10.07 -12.59 9.38
C ASP A 93 -9.34 -11.27 9.61
N LYS A 94 -8.68 -10.81 8.55
CA LYS A 94 -7.96 -9.53 8.51
C LYS A 94 -8.46 -8.70 7.34
N LEU A 95 -8.33 -7.38 7.45
CA LEU A 95 -8.56 -6.45 6.36
C LEU A 95 -7.20 -6.00 5.83
N GLY A 96 -6.93 -6.35 4.58
CA GLY A 96 -5.67 -6.09 3.89
C GLY A 96 -5.86 -5.40 2.56
N SER A 97 -4.74 -5.23 1.87
CA SER A 97 -4.66 -4.62 0.55
C SER A 97 -4.72 -5.69 -0.53
N PRO A 98 -5.61 -5.56 -1.53
CA PRO A 98 -5.57 -6.44 -2.70
C PRO A 98 -4.35 -6.10 -3.57
N GLY A 99 -3.53 -7.11 -3.86
CA GLY A 99 -2.37 -7.01 -4.74
C GLY A 99 -2.58 -7.75 -6.05
N VAL A 100 -1.61 -8.55 -6.48
CA VAL A 100 -1.68 -9.32 -7.72
C VAL A 100 -2.36 -10.67 -7.52
N ALA A 101 -2.84 -11.28 -8.61
CA ALA A 101 -3.30 -12.67 -8.58
C ALA A 101 -2.10 -13.63 -8.48
N ASP A 102 -2.37 -14.83 -7.98
CA ASP A 102 -1.35 -15.86 -7.83
C ASP A 102 -0.90 -16.38 -9.21
N MET A 103 0.41 -16.46 -9.37
CA MET A 103 1.07 -16.75 -10.64
C MET A 103 2.39 -17.45 -10.37
N ASP A 104 2.68 -18.43 -11.21
CA ASP A 104 3.87 -19.27 -11.07
C ASP A 104 5.18 -18.53 -11.44
N GLY A 105 6.28 -19.28 -11.40
CA GLY A 105 7.65 -18.82 -11.73
C GLY A 105 7.81 -18.12 -13.08
N VAL A 106 6.88 -18.33 -14.03
CA VAL A 106 6.93 -17.78 -15.38
C VAL A 106 5.77 -16.82 -15.67
N GLY A 107 4.97 -16.48 -14.66
CA GLY A 107 3.85 -15.54 -14.77
C GLY A 107 2.57 -16.17 -15.33
N ASP A 108 2.42 -17.49 -15.28
CA ASP A 108 1.15 -18.15 -15.60
C ASP A 108 0.23 -18.14 -14.38
N TYR A 109 -1.03 -17.74 -14.54
CA TYR A 109 -2.04 -17.84 -13.48
C TYR A 109 -2.15 -19.25 -12.92
N GLU A 110 -2.12 -19.34 -11.60
CA GLU A 110 -2.39 -20.56 -10.84
C GLU A 110 -3.44 -20.31 -9.76
N PRO A 111 -4.21 -21.34 -9.36
CA PRO A 111 -5.23 -21.15 -8.34
C PRO A 111 -4.58 -21.08 -6.97
N ASN A 112 -4.77 -19.96 -6.30
CA ASN A 112 -4.48 -19.82 -4.88
C ASN A 112 -5.49 -20.61 -4.03
N ALA A 113 -5.04 -21.18 -2.91
CA ALA A 113 -5.89 -21.96 -2.01
C ALA A 113 -7.07 -21.16 -1.43
N ASP A 114 -6.84 -19.87 -1.13
CA ASP A 114 -7.82 -18.98 -0.50
C ASP A 114 -8.54 -18.10 -1.52
N PHE A 115 -7.81 -17.61 -2.53
CA PHE A 115 -8.30 -16.59 -3.46
C PHE A 115 -8.66 -17.14 -4.85
N GLY A 116 -8.41 -18.43 -5.12
CA GLY A 116 -8.58 -19.01 -6.45
C GLY A 116 -7.75 -18.26 -7.50
N PHE A 117 -8.37 -17.86 -8.61
CA PHE A 117 -7.72 -17.04 -9.65
C PHE A 117 -7.92 -15.53 -9.46
N GLY A 118 -8.47 -15.10 -8.31
CA GLY A 118 -8.61 -13.69 -7.97
C GLY A 118 -7.30 -13.08 -7.48
N THR A 119 -7.31 -11.76 -7.28
CA THR A 119 -6.21 -11.05 -6.62
C THR A 119 -6.05 -11.52 -5.19
N GLN A 120 -4.82 -11.74 -4.76
CA GLN A 120 -4.47 -12.04 -3.38
C GLN A 120 -4.64 -10.81 -2.49
N VAL A 121 -4.77 -11.02 -1.19
CA VAL A 121 -4.92 -9.95 -0.20
C VAL A 121 -3.78 -10.03 0.81
N THR A 122 -3.20 -8.90 1.22
CA THR A 122 -2.13 -8.91 2.23
C THR A 122 -2.64 -9.35 3.61
N ALA A 123 -1.79 -10.03 4.38
CA ALA A 123 -2.12 -10.49 5.73
C ALA A 123 -2.07 -9.38 6.81
N ARG A 124 -1.76 -8.14 6.44
CA ARG A 124 -1.79 -6.95 7.32
C ARG A 124 -2.33 -5.76 6.55
N ALA A 125 -2.97 -4.84 7.26
CA ALA A 125 -3.39 -3.56 6.70
C ALA A 125 -2.17 -2.72 6.31
N SER A 126 -2.28 -1.95 5.23
CA SER A 126 -1.21 -1.04 4.83
C SER A 126 -0.99 0.06 5.88
N GLN A 127 0.28 0.30 6.19
CA GLN A 127 0.66 1.43 7.05
C GLN A 127 0.57 2.75 6.29
N SER A 128 0.45 3.85 7.02
CA SER A 128 0.62 5.18 6.43
C SER A 128 2.07 5.39 5.97
N PHE A 129 2.26 5.86 4.73
CA PHE A 129 3.59 6.28 4.25
C PHE A 129 3.98 7.69 4.75
N LEU A 130 3.02 8.54 5.14
CA LEU A 130 3.21 9.98 5.39
C LEU A 130 4.20 10.30 6.53
N MET A 131 4.35 9.38 7.49
CA MET A 131 5.28 9.51 8.61
C MET A 131 6.38 8.44 8.57
N GLY A 132 6.49 7.70 7.46
CA GLY A 132 7.49 6.65 7.27
C GLY A 132 8.92 7.18 7.35
N ALA A 133 9.16 8.41 6.85
CA ALA A 133 10.47 9.06 6.86
C ALA A 133 11.07 9.29 8.25
N TYR A 134 10.25 9.29 9.31
CA TYR A 134 10.70 9.46 10.69
C TYR A 134 10.94 8.13 11.41
N ALA A 135 10.46 7.02 10.84
CA ALA A 135 10.54 5.73 11.50
C ALA A 135 11.95 5.13 11.39
N PRO A 136 12.62 4.81 12.53
CA PRO A 136 13.92 4.15 12.50
C PRO A 136 13.89 2.78 11.82
N ASP A 137 12.76 2.07 11.95
CA ASP A 137 12.46 0.80 11.29
C ASP A 137 11.09 0.88 10.59
N GLY A 138 10.99 0.42 9.35
CA GLY A 138 9.77 0.35 8.54
C GLY A 138 8.90 -0.89 8.81
N PHE A 139 7.68 -0.90 8.25
CA PHE A 139 6.62 -1.90 8.48
C PHE A 139 6.09 -1.99 9.93
N TRP A 140 5.05 -2.82 10.13
CA TRP A 140 4.42 -3.07 11.44
C TRP A 140 5.33 -3.78 12.44
N ASP A 141 6.22 -4.65 11.96
CA ASP A 141 7.10 -5.50 12.77
C ASP A 141 8.54 -4.95 12.90
N GLY A 142 8.88 -3.93 12.11
CA GLY A 142 10.21 -3.34 12.09
C GLY A 142 11.20 -4.08 11.21
N ARG A 143 10.75 -4.93 10.27
CA ARG A 143 11.67 -5.74 9.44
C ARG A 143 12.50 -4.94 8.43
N ALA A 144 12.05 -3.74 8.05
CA ALA A 144 12.84 -2.83 7.21
C ALA A 144 13.72 -1.97 8.12
N THR A 145 14.94 -2.43 8.37
CA THR A 145 15.83 -1.84 9.37
C THR A 145 16.54 -0.58 8.87
N SER A 146 17.13 0.16 9.81
CA SER A 146 18.00 1.31 9.55
C SER A 146 19.22 1.02 8.66
N GLU A 147 19.72 -0.22 8.64
CA GLU A 147 20.75 -0.66 7.67
C GLU A 147 20.05 -1.09 6.38
N PHE A 148 20.45 -0.52 5.24
CA PHE A 148 19.99 -0.91 3.92
C PHE A 148 21.06 -1.73 3.19
N ILE A 149 20.67 -2.94 2.80
CA ILE A 149 21.47 -3.86 1.99
C ILE A 149 20.90 -3.84 0.58
N ASP A 150 21.73 -3.54 -0.41
CA ASP A 150 21.32 -3.60 -1.81
C ASP A 150 20.95 -5.04 -2.19
N PRO A 151 19.70 -5.31 -2.58
CA PRO A 151 19.24 -6.67 -2.85
C PRO A 151 19.88 -7.31 -4.08
N GLN A 152 20.49 -6.54 -4.99
CA GLN A 152 21.19 -7.09 -6.15
C GLN A 152 22.63 -7.51 -5.83
N THR A 153 23.33 -6.75 -4.98
CA THR A 153 24.75 -7.02 -4.67
C THR A 153 24.96 -7.73 -3.34
N GLY A 154 23.99 -7.67 -2.42
CA GLY A 154 24.12 -8.17 -1.04
C GLY A 154 25.06 -7.34 -0.18
N LEU A 155 25.48 -6.15 -0.64
CA LEU A 155 26.38 -5.26 0.08
C LEU A 155 25.58 -4.20 0.85
N VAL A 156 26.11 -3.80 2.00
CA VAL A 156 25.57 -2.66 2.76
C VAL A 156 25.75 -1.39 1.93
N SER A 157 24.62 -0.79 1.57
CA SER A 157 24.55 0.45 0.81
C SER A 157 24.40 1.67 1.74
N ILE A 158 23.57 1.55 2.78
CA ILE A 158 23.43 2.55 3.84
C ILE A 158 23.60 1.86 5.19
N PRO A 159 24.63 2.19 5.99
CA PRO A 159 24.85 1.53 7.27
C PRO A 159 23.83 1.93 8.35
N VAL A 160 23.35 3.19 8.32
CA VAL A 160 22.38 3.72 9.29
C VAL A 160 21.49 4.78 8.62
N GLY A 161 20.19 4.77 8.91
CA GLY A 161 19.21 5.76 8.44
C GLY A 161 18.53 5.40 7.10
N GLY A 162 18.72 4.17 6.62
CA GLY A 162 18.20 3.65 5.35
C GLY A 162 16.87 2.90 5.44
N SER A 163 16.04 3.15 6.46
CA SER A 163 14.82 2.35 6.70
C SER A 163 13.79 2.44 5.58
N LEU A 164 13.66 3.60 4.92
CA LEU A 164 12.81 3.77 3.74
C LEU A 164 13.36 3.00 2.53
N GLU A 165 14.66 3.06 2.29
CA GLU A 165 15.31 2.29 1.23
C GLU A 165 15.11 0.79 1.43
N SER A 166 15.29 0.30 2.67
CA SER A 166 15.02 -1.08 3.08
C SER A 166 13.56 -1.48 2.90
N GLN A 167 12.62 -0.55 3.10
CA GLN A 167 11.20 -0.81 2.94
C GLN A 167 10.81 -0.86 1.46
N ALA A 168 11.33 0.05 0.64
CA ALA A 168 10.92 0.24 -0.75
C ALA A 168 11.27 -0.94 -1.66
N VAL A 169 12.22 -1.79 -1.27
CA VAL A 169 12.66 -2.93 -2.08
C VAL A 169 11.85 -4.21 -1.90
N GLY A 170 11.02 -4.29 -0.85
CA GLY A 170 10.22 -5.49 -0.56
C GLY A 170 9.02 -5.66 -1.50
N PRO A 171 8.09 -4.70 -1.54
CA PRO A 171 6.84 -4.82 -2.31
C PRO A 171 7.03 -5.19 -3.79
N PRO A 172 7.99 -4.61 -4.55
CA PRO A 172 8.16 -4.92 -5.97
C PRO A 172 8.45 -6.39 -6.30
N LEU A 173 8.92 -7.17 -5.32
CA LEU A 173 9.21 -8.61 -5.47
C LEU A 173 8.27 -9.51 -4.66
N SER A 174 7.30 -8.93 -3.93
CA SER A 174 6.33 -9.73 -3.19
C SER A 174 5.33 -10.38 -4.15
N ASP A 175 5.20 -11.70 -4.05
CA ASP A 175 4.26 -12.53 -4.79
C ASP A 175 2.78 -12.27 -4.47
N VAL A 176 2.51 -11.49 -3.42
CA VAL A 176 1.18 -11.04 -3.02
C VAL A 176 0.96 -9.58 -3.43
N GLU A 177 1.96 -8.71 -3.23
CA GLU A 177 1.78 -7.26 -3.41
C GLU A 177 1.91 -6.84 -4.89
N MET A 178 3.07 -7.08 -5.53
CA MET A 178 3.37 -6.50 -6.85
C MET A 178 3.99 -7.47 -7.86
N ALA A 179 4.31 -8.70 -7.50
CA ALA A 179 5.06 -9.60 -8.39
C ALA A 179 4.41 -10.98 -8.46
N HIS A 180 4.73 -11.77 -9.48
CA HIS A 180 4.50 -13.21 -9.45
C HIS A 180 5.66 -13.92 -8.75
N SER A 181 5.48 -15.19 -8.41
CA SER A 181 6.56 -16.02 -7.85
C SER A 181 7.77 -16.04 -8.79
N GLY A 182 8.99 -15.90 -8.26
CA GLY A 182 10.22 -15.95 -9.07
C GLY A 182 10.56 -14.67 -9.85
N HIS A 183 9.76 -13.60 -9.73
CA HIS A 183 10.15 -12.28 -10.23
C HIS A 183 11.38 -11.76 -9.47
N ASP A 184 12.34 -11.17 -10.19
CA ASP A 184 13.57 -10.63 -9.59
C ASP A 184 13.92 -9.21 -10.09
N TRP A 185 14.90 -8.58 -9.46
CA TRP A 185 15.35 -7.24 -9.82
C TRP A 185 15.92 -7.13 -11.24
N ASN A 186 16.48 -8.20 -11.81
CA ASN A 186 16.98 -8.16 -13.18
C ASN A 186 15.82 -8.11 -14.17
N MET A 187 14.75 -8.86 -13.91
CA MET A 187 13.51 -8.81 -14.70
C MET A 187 12.86 -7.42 -14.62
N LEU A 188 12.72 -6.87 -13.40
CA LEU A 188 12.11 -5.56 -13.17
C LEU A 188 12.92 -4.43 -13.83
N THR A 189 14.23 -4.36 -13.59
CA THR A 189 15.08 -3.29 -14.16
C THR A 189 15.16 -3.40 -15.68
N ALA A 190 15.18 -4.62 -16.24
CA ALA A 190 15.10 -4.82 -17.68
C ALA A 190 13.76 -4.36 -18.25
N LYS A 191 12.64 -4.58 -17.54
CA LYS A 191 11.31 -4.08 -17.93
C LYS A 191 11.29 -2.55 -17.95
N LEU A 192 11.73 -1.89 -16.88
CA LEU A 192 11.82 -0.43 -16.81
C LEU A 192 12.67 0.17 -17.94
N ALA A 193 13.75 -0.50 -18.36
CA ALA A 193 14.58 -0.04 -19.47
C ALA A 193 13.86 -0.02 -20.83
N ARG A 194 12.71 -0.71 -20.97
CA ARG A 194 11.96 -0.84 -22.23
C ARG A 194 10.66 -0.06 -22.26
N VAL A 195 9.99 0.08 -21.12
CA VAL A 195 8.68 0.73 -21.05
C VAL A 195 8.77 2.25 -21.08
N THR A 196 7.68 2.89 -21.49
CA THR A 196 7.53 4.34 -21.42
C THR A 196 7.12 4.75 -20.00
N PRO A 197 7.85 5.66 -19.33
CA PRO A 197 7.47 6.13 -18.00
C PRO A 197 6.04 6.68 -17.95
N MET A 198 5.29 6.30 -16.92
CA MET A 198 3.92 6.76 -16.65
C MET A 198 2.91 6.50 -17.79
N ALA A 199 3.16 5.53 -18.68
CA ALA A 199 2.28 5.23 -19.81
C ALA A 199 0.84 4.87 -19.39
N LEU A 200 0.68 4.31 -18.19
CA LEU A 200 -0.61 3.90 -17.65
C LEU A 200 -1.33 5.03 -16.89
N ALA A 201 -0.59 5.99 -16.36
CA ALA A 201 -1.17 7.03 -15.52
C ALA A 201 -1.74 8.19 -16.35
N SER A 202 -2.68 8.91 -15.76
CA SER A 202 -3.29 10.11 -16.34
C SER A 202 -3.34 11.25 -15.33
N ASN A 203 -3.73 12.45 -15.75
CA ASN A 203 -3.84 13.65 -14.90
C ASN A 203 -2.56 13.92 -14.09
N LEU A 204 -1.39 13.81 -14.72
CA LEU A 204 -0.11 14.01 -14.05
C LEU A 204 -0.05 15.41 -13.41
N PRO A 205 0.37 15.53 -12.14
CA PRO A 205 0.60 16.82 -11.51
C PRO A 205 1.65 17.66 -12.24
N PRO A 206 1.67 19.00 -12.03
CA PRO A 206 2.51 19.90 -12.83
C PRO A 206 3.99 19.54 -12.86
N ASP A 207 4.54 19.04 -11.74
CA ASP A 207 5.94 18.66 -11.64
C ASP A 207 6.26 17.42 -12.49
N MET A 208 5.42 16.39 -12.43
CA MET A 208 5.51 15.19 -13.28
C MET A 208 5.24 15.51 -14.75
N ALA A 209 4.18 16.27 -15.05
CA ALA A 209 3.78 16.61 -16.43
C ALA A 209 4.87 17.40 -17.17
N THR A 210 5.55 18.31 -16.47
CA THR A 210 6.65 19.09 -17.04
C THR A 210 7.78 18.16 -17.52
N ILE A 211 8.16 17.18 -16.71
CA ILE A 211 9.23 16.24 -17.02
C ILE A 211 8.79 15.25 -18.12
N MET A 212 7.57 14.73 -18.03
CA MET A 212 7.03 13.80 -19.02
C MET A 212 6.78 14.43 -20.40
N SER A 213 6.65 15.76 -20.50
CA SER A 213 6.50 16.45 -21.78
C SER A 213 7.69 16.24 -22.74
N GLY A 214 8.86 15.91 -22.21
CA GLY A 214 10.05 15.55 -22.98
C GLY A 214 10.06 14.12 -23.51
N ASN A 215 9.06 13.30 -23.16
CA ASN A 215 9.01 11.85 -23.39
C ASN A 215 10.33 11.14 -23.01
N PRO A 216 10.86 11.34 -21.78
CA PRO A 216 12.12 10.73 -21.38
C PRO A 216 11.95 9.21 -21.27
N SER A 217 13.04 8.47 -21.51
CA SER A 217 13.14 7.09 -21.07
C SER A 217 13.46 7.01 -19.57
N TYR A 218 13.28 5.86 -18.93
CA TYR A 218 13.81 5.67 -17.57
C TYR A 218 15.33 5.87 -17.53
N GLY A 219 16.08 5.46 -18.55
CA GLY A 219 17.52 5.74 -18.63
C GLY A 219 17.87 7.23 -18.53
N ASP A 220 17.09 8.10 -19.19
CA ASP A 220 17.27 9.56 -19.11
C ASP A 220 16.95 10.11 -17.71
N LEU A 221 15.91 9.56 -17.06
CA LEU A 221 15.53 9.95 -15.71
C LEU A 221 16.60 9.56 -14.69
N PHE A 222 17.16 8.34 -14.79
CA PHE A 222 18.26 7.88 -13.94
C PHE A 222 19.55 8.67 -14.22
N GLN A 223 19.84 9.00 -15.49
CA GLN A 223 20.95 9.87 -15.87
C GLN A 223 20.87 11.25 -15.21
N SER A 224 19.67 11.83 -15.15
CA SER A 224 19.43 13.10 -14.48
C SER A 224 19.61 13.00 -12.96
N ALA A 225 19.12 11.91 -12.36
CA ALA A 225 19.08 11.72 -10.91
C ALA A 225 20.41 11.24 -10.29
N PHE A 226 21.18 10.43 -11.01
CA PHE A 226 22.37 9.73 -10.49
C PHE A 226 23.65 9.99 -11.31
N GLY A 227 23.55 10.71 -12.43
CA GLY A 227 24.69 11.03 -13.27
C GLY A 227 25.05 9.96 -14.31
N ASP A 228 24.33 8.84 -14.35
CA ASP A 228 24.38 7.84 -15.44
C ASP A 228 23.04 7.10 -15.61
N ALA A 229 22.83 6.44 -16.75
CA ALA A 229 21.57 5.81 -17.11
C ALA A 229 21.29 4.44 -16.46
N ALA A 230 22.14 3.94 -15.55
CA ALA A 230 21.95 2.62 -14.96
C ALA A 230 20.75 2.58 -14.01
N ILE A 231 19.88 1.59 -14.23
CA ILE A 231 18.70 1.30 -13.42
C ILE A 231 19.05 0.12 -12.51
N THR A 232 19.10 0.36 -11.20
CA THR A 232 19.39 -0.67 -10.18
C THR A 232 18.37 -0.62 -9.06
N ALA A 233 18.23 -1.73 -8.31
CA ALA A 233 17.38 -1.82 -7.14
C ALA A 233 17.74 -0.76 -6.09
N GLU A 234 19.04 -0.60 -5.80
CA GLU A 234 19.55 0.45 -4.92
C GLU A 234 19.07 1.85 -5.35
N ARG A 235 19.18 2.20 -6.63
CA ARG A 235 18.79 3.52 -7.13
C ARG A 235 17.28 3.73 -7.16
N ILE A 236 16.51 2.67 -7.43
CA ILE A 236 15.05 2.68 -7.31
C ILE A 236 14.66 2.97 -5.85
N ALA A 237 15.25 2.24 -4.90
CA ALA A 237 15.04 2.45 -3.47
C ALA A 237 15.41 3.88 -3.04
N TYR A 238 16.57 4.36 -3.47
CA TYR A 238 17.05 5.71 -3.16
C TYR A 238 16.10 6.80 -3.69
N ALA A 239 15.61 6.65 -4.92
CA ALA A 239 14.69 7.60 -5.52
C ALA A 239 13.34 7.61 -4.78
N ILE A 240 12.72 6.45 -4.58
CA ILE A 240 11.44 6.32 -3.84
C ILE A 240 11.58 6.91 -2.44
N ALA A 241 12.60 6.50 -1.68
CA ALA A 241 12.86 7.01 -0.35
C ALA A 241 13.17 8.51 -0.32
N THR A 242 13.78 9.07 -1.37
CA THR A 242 13.96 10.53 -1.51
C THR A 242 12.61 11.23 -1.63
N TYR A 243 11.69 10.71 -2.45
CA TYR A 243 10.35 11.25 -2.60
C TYR A 243 9.57 11.16 -1.28
N GLU A 244 9.56 10.02 -0.62
CA GLU A 244 8.86 9.84 0.66
C GLU A 244 9.35 10.81 1.75
N ARG A 245 10.65 11.12 1.80
CA ARG A 245 11.21 12.14 2.71
C ARG A 245 10.70 13.56 2.43
N THR A 246 10.05 13.83 1.30
CA THR A 246 9.46 15.14 1.01
C THR A 246 8.00 15.27 1.41
N LEU A 247 7.35 14.18 1.82
CA LEU A 247 5.91 14.09 2.08
C LEU A 247 5.61 14.38 3.56
N ILE A 248 5.91 15.59 4.01
CA ILE A 248 5.84 15.96 5.44
C ILE A 248 4.50 16.63 5.80
N PRO A 249 3.63 16.02 6.63
CA PRO A 249 2.34 16.57 7.02
C PRO A 249 2.45 17.44 8.28
N ASP A 250 3.02 18.63 8.14
CA ASP A 250 3.34 19.60 9.21
C ASP A 250 2.37 20.79 9.32
N GLN A 251 1.17 20.72 8.71
CA GLN A 251 0.18 21.81 8.70
C GLN A 251 -1.19 21.39 9.24
N THR A 252 -1.20 20.52 10.27
CA THR A 252 -2.43 20.18 10.99
C THR A 252 -2.92 21.38 11.83
N PRO A 253 -4.20 21.43 12.21
CA PRO A 253 -4.70 22.40 13.20
C PRO A 253 -3.93 22.37 14.53
N TRP A 254 -3.43 21.21 14.96
CA TRP A 254 -2.55 21.10 16.12
C TRP A 254 -1.20 21.79 15.90
N ASP A 255 -0.56 21.63 14.73
CA ASP A 255 0.70 22.32 14.41
C ASP A 255 0.53 23.85 14.48
N LEU A 256 -0.56 24.36 13.90
CA LEU A 256 -0.90 25.79 13.93
C LEU A 256 -1.17 26.28 15.37
N PHE A 257 -1.86 25.48 16.17
CA PHE A 257 -2.14 25.79 17.58
C PHE A 257 -0.84 25.86 18.40
N MET A 258 0.05 24.89 18.24
CA MET A 258 1.35 24.85 18.91
C MET A 258 2.28 25.98 18.43
N ALA A 259 2.15 26.42 17.18
CA ALA A 259 2.83 27.60 16.63
C ALA A 259 2.26 28.94 17.16
N GLY A 260 1.20 28.91 17.98
CA GLY A 260 0.65 30.07 18.69
C GLY A 260 -0.70 30.57 18.16
N ASN A 261 -1.27 29.96 17.11
CA ASN A 261 -2.62 30.27 16.66
C ASN A 261 -3.66 29.60 17.57
N GLN A 262 -4.05 30.28 18.65
CA GLN A 262 -5.00 29.77 19.65
C GLN A 262 -6.38 29.40 19.09
N ASN A 263 -6.72 29.88 17.88
CA ASN A 263 -8.00 29.59 17.23
C ASN A 263 -7.91 28.45 16.21
N ALA A 264 -6.73 27.82 16.04
CA ALA A 264 -6.57 26.72 15.11
C ALA A 264 -7.29 25.45 15.58
N LEU A 265 -7.34 25.20 16.90
CA LEU A 265 -8.16 24.16 17.51
C LEU A 265 -9.42 24.77 18.14
N THR A 266 -10.56 24.10 17.96
CA THR A 266 -11.80 24.41 18.68
C THR A 266 -11.63 24.16 20.19
N SER A 267 -12.56 24.66 21.02
CA SER A 267 -12.54 24.36 22.46
C SER A 267 -12.57 22.87 22.75
N ASP A 268 -13.31 22.11 21.95
CA ASP A 268 -13.52 20.67 22.11
C ASP A 268 -12.25 19.90 21.72
N GLN A 269 -11.58 20.32 20.65
CA GLN A 269 -10.28 19.78 20.25
C GLN A 269 -9.17 20.12 21.26
N GLN A 270 -9.19 21.33 21.87
CA GLN A 270 -8.26 21.68 22.95
C GLN A 270 -8.51 20.81 24.19
N MET A 271 -9.77 20.55 24.55
CA MET A 271 -10.09 19.58 25.59
C MET A 271 -9.62 18.17 25.22
N GLY A 272 -9.80 17.74 23.96
CA GLY A 272 -9.32 16.46 23.46
C GLY A 272 -7.81 16.32 23.58
N TRP A 273 -7.07 17.36 23.20
CA TRP A 273 -5.62 17.44 23.40
C TRP A 273 -5.23 17.34 24.87
N MET A 274 -5.91 18.06 25.77
CA MET A 274 -5.65 17.96 27.21
C MET A 274 -5.91 16.54 27.76
N MET A 275 -6.96 15.87 27.28
CA MET A 275 -7.27 14.48 27.68
C MET A 275 -6.22 13.50 27.12
N PHE A 276 -5.78 13.72 25.88
CA PHE A 276 -4.72 12.93 25.24
C PHE A 276 -3.42 12.98 26.05
N GLN A 277 -3.11 14.16 26.61
CA GLN A 277 -1.93 14.44 27.44
C GLN A 277 -2.05 14.06 28.93
N GLY A 278 -3.24 13.70 29.43
CA GLY A 278 -3.60 13.76 30.86
C GLY A 278 -2.59 13.14 31.85
N ALA A 279 -2.77 13.40 33.15
CA ALA A 279 -1.91 12.83 34.18
C ALA A 279 -2.07 11.28 34.29
N GLY A 280 -0.96 10.54 34.24
CA GLY A 280 -0.93 9.07 34.27
C GLY A 280 -0.53 8.44 32.93
N PRO A 281 -0.54 7.10 32.80
CA PRO A 281 -0.37 6.44 31.50
C PRO A 281 -1.59 6.78 30.61
N ASN A 282 -1.40 7.71 29.69
CA ASN A 282 -2.39 8.12 28.70
C ASN A 282 -1.81 7.95 27.28
N CYS A 283 -2.54 8.41 26.26
CA CYS A 283 -2.17 8.23 24.85
C CYS A 283 -0.75 8.71 24.54
N VAL A 284 -0.33 9.85 25.11
CA VAL A 284 1.03 10.41 24.95
C VAL A 284 2.17 9.52 25.45
N ALA A 285 1.89 8.51 26.27
CA ALA A 285 2.94 7.62 26.78
C ALA A 285 3.59 6.76 25.69
N CYS A 286 2.85 6.51 24.59
CA CYS A 286 3.36 5.84 23.40
C CYS A 286 3.26 6.75 22.16
N HIS A 287 2.26 7.62 22.09
CA HIS A 287 2.05 8.53 20.96
C HIS A 287 2.62 9.91 21.26
N VAL A 288 3.95 9.99 21.33
CA VAL A 288 4.70 11.18 21.75
C VAL A 288 4.74 12.23 20.63
N PRO A 289 4.32 13.49 20.88
CA PRO A 289 4.47 14.59 19.92
C PRO A 289 5.94 15.04 19.75
N PRO A 290 6.31 15.67 18.60
CA PRO A 290 5.43 16.11 17.52
C PRO A 290 5.06 15.02 16.51
N GLU A 291 5.73 13.87 16.46
CA GLU A 291 5.45 12.79 15.51
C GLU A 291 4.21 11.97 15.89
N PHE A 292 3.70 12.08 17.12
CA PHE A 292 2.63 11.27 17.69
C PHE A 292 2.94 9.76 17.70
N THR A 293 4.20 9.42 17.93
CA THR A 293 4.72 8.06 18.09
C THR A 293 6.07 8.12 18.82
N ASP A 294 6.37 7.12 19.63
CA ASP A 294 7.70 6.91 20.21
C ASP A 294 8.51 5.86 19.43
N HIS A 295 7.95 5.35 18.32
CA HIS A 295 8.48 4.28 17.48
C HIS A 295 8.78 2.96 18.24
N SER A 296 8.29 2.81 19.48
CA SER A 296 8.46 1.57 20.24
C SER A 296 7.58 0.47 19.68
N PHE A 297 7.80 -0.77 20.14
CA PHE A 297 6.99 -1.92 19.78
C PHE A 297 6.18 -2.36 20.99
N ARG A 298 4.86 -2.52 20.80
CA ARG A 298 3.91 -2.77 21.88
C ARG A 298 2.88 -3.80 21.45
N THR A 299 2.48 -4.66 22.38
CA THR A 299 1.34 -5.56 22.20
C THR A 299 0.12 -4.94 22.86
N ILE A 300 -0.85 -4.48 22.07
CA ILE A 300 -2.05 -3.81 22.57
C ILE A 300 -3.14 -4.80 23.00
N GLY A 301 -2.93 -6.10 22.80
CA GLY A 301 -3.92 -7.13 23.09
C GLY A 301 -5.07 -7.15 22.08
N LEU A 302 -4.82 -6.72 20.83
CA LEU A 302 -5.82 -6.73 19.77
C LEU A 302 -6.20 -8.15 19.35
N ARG A 303 -5.19 -9.01 19.18
CA ARG A 303 -5.30 -10.40 18.72
C ARG A 303 -4.44 -11.34 19.57
N PRO A 304 -4.73 -12.66 19.59
CA PRO A 304 -3.78 -13.65 20.07
C PRO A 304 -2.47 -13.54 19.29
N PRO A 305 -1.30 -13.55 19.95
CA PRO A 305 -0.01 -13.54 19.25
C PRO A 305 0.18 -14.72 18.28
N SER A 306 -0.55 -15.83 18.45
CA SER A 306 -0.53 -16.96 17.52
C SER A 306 -1.11 -16.67 16.13
N GLU A 307 -1.91 -15.60 15.97
CA GLU A 307 -2.49 -15.20 14.67
C GLU A 307 -1.55 -14.29 13.86
N ASP A 308 -0.67 -13.57 14.55
CA ASP A 308 0.34 -12.69 13.98
C ASP A 308 1.40 -12.43 15.06
N MET A 309 2.58 -13.01 14.86
CA MET A 309 3.67 -12.95 15.84
C MET A 309 4.34 -11.56 15.86
N GLY A 310 4.05 -10.70 14.88
CA GLY A 310 4.52 -9.32 14.83
C GLY A 310 6.03 -9.24 14.80
N ARG A 311 6.60 -8.40 15.69
CA ARG A 311 8.05 -8.22 15.81
C ARG A 311 8.80 -9.51 16.12
N ALA A 312 8.20 -10.48 16.79
CA ALA A 312 8.87 -11.75 17.10
C ALA A 312 9.30 -12.53 15.84
N ASP A 313 8.65 -12.33 14.69
CA ASP A 313 9.09 -12.92 13.42
C ASP A 313 10.41 -12.33 12.92
N VAL A 314 10.72 -11.10 13.33
CA VAL A 314 11.94 -10.38 12.98
C VAL A 314 13.06 -10.69 13.99
N THR A 315 12.74 -10.65 15.28
CA THR A 315 13.75 -10.73 16.34
C THR A 315 14.03 -12.16 16.83
N GLY A 316 13.10 -13.10 16.58
CA GLY A 316 13.12 -14.44 17.16
C GLY A 316 12.89 -14.48 18.68
N ASN A 317 12.60 -13.34 19.31
CA ASN A 317 12.43 -13.23 20.75
C ASN A 317 10.96 -13.45 21.14
N ASN A 318 10.71 -14.42 22.02
CA ASN A 318 9.37 -14.72 22.51
C ASN A 318 8.74 -13.55 23.30
N GLY A 319 9.54 -12.61 23.83
CA GLY A 319 9.02 -11.40 24.47
C GLY A 319 8.38 -10.39 23.51
N ASP A 320 8.67 -10.47 22.22
CA ASP A 320 8.17 -9.54 21.19
C ASP A 320 6.88 -10.05 20.49
N ARG A 321 6.29 -11.12 21.03
CA ARG A 321 5.12 -11.81 20.46
C ARG A 321 3.91 -10.89 20.36
N GLY A 322 3.39 -10.73 19.15
CA GLY A 322 2.23 -9.86 18.89
C GLY A 322 2.52 -8.38 19.11
N SER A 323 3.80 -8.00 19.23
CA SER A 323 4.20 -6.61 19.35
C SER A 323 4.32 -5.96 17.97
N PHE A 324 3.78 -4.77 17.84
CA PHE A 324 3.84 -3.98 16.62
C PHE A 324 4.34 -2.57 16.92
N LYS A 325 4.99 -1.96 15.92
CA LYS A 325 5.46 -0.58 15.99
C LYS A 325 4.28 0.33 16.28
N VAL A 326 4.43 1.21 17.27
CA VAL A 326 3.46 2.27 17.57
C VAL A 326 3.39 3.21 16.38
N PRO A 327 2.25 3.28 15.66
CA PRO A 327 2.14 4.15 14.49
C PRO A 327 2.02 5.61 14.91
N SER A 328 2.42 6.54 14.03
CA SER A 328 2.04 7.94 14.18
C SER A 328 0.52 8.09 14.08
N LEU A 329 -0.04 9.00 14.87
CA LEU A 329 -1.47 9.36 14.79
C LEU A 329 -1.76 10.53 13.84
N ARG A 330 -0.73 11.14 13.23
CA ARG A 330 -0.94 12.18 12.21
C ARG A 330 -1.69 11.59 11.02
N ASN A 331 -2.79 12.24 10.62
CA ASN A 331 -3.69 11.80 9.54
C ASN A 331 -4.30 10.40 9.74
N ALA A 332 -4.23 9.81 10.94
CA ALA A 332 -4.70 8.45 11.16
C ALA A 332 -6.21 8.29 10.94
N ALA A 333 -6.98 9.33 11.20
CA ALA A 333 -8.43 9.34 11.00
C ALA A 333 -8.87 9.34 9.53
N LEU A 334 -7.98 9.68 8.59
CA LEU A 334 -8.26 9.54 7.15
C LEU A 334 -8.22 8.08 6.69
N LYS A 335 -7.66 7.18 7.49
CA LYS A 335 -7.48 5.78 7.11
C LYS A 335 -8.82 5.03 7.17
N PRO A 336 -9.18 4.25 6.15
CA PRO A 336 -10.35 3.38 6.21
C PRO A 336 -10.11 2.13 7.07
N THR A 337 -8.84 1.80 7.33
CA THR A 337 -8.44 0.66 8.16
C THR A 337 -7.53 1.09 9.31
N HIS A 338 -7.81 0.57 10.51
CA HIS A 338 -7.05 0.83 11.72
C HIS A 338 -6.38 -0.45 12.24
N PHE A 339 -5.35 -0.30 13.09
CA PHE A 339 -4.55 -1.41 13.62
C PHE A 339 -3.80 -2.24 12.54
N HIS A 340 -3.07 -3.28 12.96
CA HIS A 340 -2.23 -4.11 12.07
C HIS A 340 -3.06 -5.10 11.22
N ASN A 341 -4.20 -5.56 11.73
CA ASN A 341 -5.13 -6.46 11.04
C ASN A 341 -6.25 -5.71 10.31
N GLY A 342 -6.20 -4.38 10.30
CA GLY A 342 -7.11 -3.54 9.55
C GLY A 342 -8.47 -3.30 10.16
N GLY A 343 -8.75 -3.68 11.41
CA GLY A 343 -9.97 -3.27 12.12
C GLY A 343 -10.28 -4.11 13.37
N LEU A 344 -11.37 -3.78 14.04
CA LEU A 344 -11.95 -4.57 15.13
C LEU A 344 -13.03 -5.48 14.54
N LEU A 345 -12.89 -6.79 14.66
CA LEU A 345 -13.86 -7.71 14.04
C LEU A 345 -15.24 -7.71 14.70
N ASP A 346 -15.31 -7.35 15.97
CA ASP A 346 -16.56 -7.18 16.70
C ASP A 346 -17.24 -5.82 16.40
N SER A 347 -16.59 -4.96 15.61
CA SER A 347 -17.21 -3.76 15.05
C SER A 347 -17.50 -3.91 13.55
N PRO A 348 -18.74 -3.62 13.10
CA PRO A 348 -19.04 -3.53 11.67
C PRO A 348 -18.50 -2.23 11.05
N VAL A 349 -17.99 -1.31 11.86
CA VAL A 349 -17.44 -0.01 11.43
C VAL A 349 -15.96 0.07 11.81
N ASN A 350 -15.22 0.88 11.07
CA ASN A 350 -13.77 1.02 11.22
C ASN A 350 -13.43 2.50 11.26
N ASN A 351 -13.78 3.11 12.37
CA ASN A 351 -13.72 4.56 12.56
C ASN A 351 -12.89 4.91 13.79
N MET A 352 -12.60 6.19 13.96
CA MET A 352 -11.77 6.65 15.09
C MET A 352 -12.47 6.48 16.45
N ARG A 353 -13.80 6.47 16.49
CA ARG A 353 -14.56 6.23 17.73
C ARG A 353 -14.27 4.83 18.27
N ASP A 354 -14.40 3.79 17.45
CA ASP A 354 -14.16 2.41 17.88
C ASP A 354 -12.71 2.21 18.32
N VAL A 355 -11.76 2.90 17.66
CA VAL A 355 -10.35 2.90 18.10
C VAL A 355 -10.21 3.48 19.50
N VAL A 356 -10.84 4.62 19.80
CA VAL A 356 -10.80 5.23 21.13
C VAL A 356 -11.52 4.35 22.15
N GLU A 357 -12.66 3.77 21.80
CA GLU A 357 -13.46 2.93 22.70
C GLU A 357 -12.77 1.58 22.99
N PHE A 358 -11.98 1.02 22.05
CA PHE A 358 -11.10 -0.12 22.31
C PHE A 358 -10.11 0.16 23.45
N TYR A 359 -9.47 1.33 23.47
CA TYR A 359 -8.57 1.71 24.56
C TYR A 359 -9.33 2.09 25.83
N ALA A 360 -10.52 2.69 25.71
CA ALA A 360 -11.37 3.06 26.85
C ALA A 360 -12.01 1.84 27.53
N ARG A 361 -12.19 0.74 26.79
CA ARG A 361 -12.86 -0.51 27.22
C ARG A 361 -14.30 -0.26 27.67
N THR A 362 -15.02 0.60 26.94
CA THR A 362 -16.37 1.05 27.31
C THR A 362 -17.50 0.37 26.56
N ASP A 363 -17.23 -0.22 25.40
CA ASP A 363 -18.21 -0.85 24.49
C ASP A 363 -18.14 -2.38 24.47
N GLY A 364 -17.19 -2.96 25.21
CA GLY A 364 -17.02 -4.41 25.29
C GLY A 364 -16.09 -5.01 24.24
N HIS A 365 -15.31 -4.19 23.52
CA HIS A 365 -14.29 -4.71 22.60
C HIS A 365 -13.37 -5.73 23.27
N LYS A 366 -13.17 -6.86 22.60
CA LYS A 366 -12.34 -7.96 23.13
C LYS A 366 -10.86 -7.55 23.19
N GLN A 367 -10.23 -7.77 24.35
CA GLN A 367 -8.79 -7.65 24.51
C GLN A 367 -8.16 -8.94 25.04
N PHE A 368 -7.07 -9.33 24.39
CA PHE A 368 -6.27 -10.50 24.72
C PHE A 368 -5.14 -10.13 25.68
N LYS A 369 -4.96 -10.93 26.72
CA LYS A 369 -3.98 -10.67 27.77
C LYS A 369 -2.60 -11.29 27.51
N ASP A 370 -2.51 -12.23 26.56
CA ASP A 370 -1.24 -12.87 26.21
C ASP A 370 -0.27 -11.83 25.67
N ASN A 371 0.90 -11.74 26.30
CA ASN A 371 1.96 -10.76 26.04
C ASN A 371 1.52 -9.28 25.97
N GLN A 372 0.35 -8.91 26.52
CA GLN A 372 -0.12 -7.51 26.46
C GLN A 372 0.78 -6.59 27.29
N ASP A 373 1.15 -5.44 26.73
CA ASP A 373 1.97 -4.46 27.44
C ASP A 373 1.22 -3.95 28.69
N PRO A 374 1.84 -3.96 29.89
CA PRO A 374 1.20 -3.53 31.14
C PRO A 374 0.67 -2.09 31.13
N ILE A 375 1.13 -1.23 30.22
CA ILE A 375 0.61 0.13 30.08
C ILE A 375 -0.83 0.16 29.56
N ILE A 376 -1.21 -0.82 28.74
CA ILE A 376 -2.51 -0.86 28.05
C ILE A 376 -3.69 -0.95 29.02
N PRO A 377 -3.73 -1.90 29.98
CA PRO A 377 -4.79 -1.93 30.98
C PRO A 377 -4.72 -0.76 31.98
N ALA A 378 -3.60 -0.04 32.06
CA ALA A 378 -3.44 1.11 32.94
C ALA A 378 -3.97 2.42 32.34
N ILE A 379 -4.15 2.50 31.01
CA ILE A 379 -4.76 3.67 30.34
C ILE A 379 -6.18 3.87 30.84
N PHE A 380 -6.54 5.08 31.26
CA PHE A 380 -7.89 5.42 31.72
C PHE A 380 -8.47 6.57 30.90
N ILE A 381 -9.53 6.27 30.15
CA ILE A 381 -10.28 7.27 29.37
C ILE A 381 -11.67 7.41 30.02
N PRO A 382 -11.98 8.55 30.67
CA PRO A 382 -13.32 8.75 31.21
C PRO A 382 -14.34 8.88 30.06
N PRO A 383 -15.61 8.44 30.23
CA PRO A 383 -16.59 8.45 29.13
C PRO A 383 -16.80 9.81 28.45
N MET A 384 -16.69 10.90 29.21
CA MET A 384 -16.80 12.26 28.66
C MET A 384 -15.63 12.63 27.73
N ALA A 385 -14.46 12.00 27.87
CA ALA A 385 -13.29 12.29 27.04
C ALA A 385 -13.35 11.65 25.65
N ILE A 386 -14.17 10.61 25.44
CA ILE A 386 -14.22 9.86 24.17
C ILE A 386 -14.50 10.79 22.99
N ASN A 387 -15.54 11.64 23.09
CA ASN A 387 -15.92 12.53 22.00
C ASN A 387 -14.85 13.62 21.75
N PHE A 388 -14.22 14.13 22.81
CA PHE A 388 -13.15 15.13 22.66
C PHE A 388 -11.89 14.54 22.03
N LEU A 389 -11.51 13.32 22.44
CA LEU A 389 -10.39 12.58 21.85
C LEU A 389 -10.66 12.27 20.38
N GLN A 390 -11.88 11.80 20.06
CA GLN A 390 -12.28 11.54 18.68
C GLN A 390 -12.14 12.81 17.82
N ASP A 391 -12.74 13.94 18.22
CA ASP A 391 -12.66 15.20 17.44
C ASP A 391 -11.21 15.68 17.31
N PHE A 392 -10.39 15.57 18.36
CA PHE A 392 -8.97 15.91 18.28
C PHE A 392 -8.21 15.02 17.28
N LEU A 393 -8.43 13.71 17.29
CA LEU A 393 -7.77 12.78 16.38
C LEU A 393 -8.24 12.94 14.92
N GLU A 394 -9.54 13.19 14.73
CA GLU A 394 -10.14 13.36 13.40
C GLU A 394 -9.80 14.70 12.76
N ASN A 395 -9.91 15.78 13.54
CA ASN A 395 -9.88 17.13 13.00
C ASN A 395 -8.68 17.95 13.50
N GLY A 396 -8.12 17.61 14.66
CA GLY A 396 -6.92 18.27 15.19
C GLY A 396 -5.61 17.80 14.53
N LEU A 397 -5.55 16.53 14.11
CA LEU A 397 -4.33 15.87 13.58
C LEU A 397 -4.37 15.57 12.07
N THR A 398 -5.38 16.08 11.35
CA THR A 398 -5.49 15.91 9.89
C THR A 398 -4.92 17.13 9.18
N ASP A 399 -3.93 16.92 8.32
CA ASP A 399 -3.36 17.96 7.48
C ASP A 399 -4.30 18.20 6.28
N PRO A 400 -4.82 19.42 6.08
CA PRO A 400 -5.72 19.71 4.97
C PRO A 400 -5.10 19.42 3.60
N ARG A 401 -3.78 19.48 3.46
CA ARG A 401 -3.11 19.19 2.18
C ARG A 401 -3.11 17.70 1.86
N VAL A 402 -3.01 16.84 2.88
CA VAL A 402 -3.14 15.38 2.74
C VAL A 402 -4.58 15.03 2.34
N ALA A 403 -5.56 15.56 3.08
CA ALA A 403 -6.98 15.27 2.85
C ALA A 403 -7.48 15.74 1.46
N ASN A 404 -6.91 16.84 0.96
CA ASN A 404 -7.27 17.42 -0.34
C ASN A 404 -6.27 17.10 -1.46
N GLU A 405 -5.26 16.27 -1.20
CA GLU A 405 -4.22 15.86 -2.16
C GLU A 405 -3.57 17.05 -2.88
N THR A 406 -3.23 18.09 -2.13
CA THR A 406 -2.51 19.26 -2.64
C THR A 406 -1.01 19.10 -2.40
N PHE A 407 -0.19 19.74 -3.24
CA PHE A 407 1.27 19.68 -3.14
C PHE A 407 1.79 19.84 -1.68
N PRO A 408 2.71 18.98 -1.21
CA PRO A 408 3.44 17.95 -1.97
C PRO A 408 2.70 16.59 -2.12
N PHE A 409 1.46 16.48 -1.65
CA PHE A 409 0.65 15.25 -1.69
C PHE A 409 -0.21 15.13 -2.95
N ASP A 410 0.04 15.98 -3.95
CA ASP A 410 -0.61 15.92 -5.25
C ASP A 410 -0.13 14.71 -6.05
N ARG A 411 -1.05 14.09 -6.77
CA ARG A 411 -0.84 12.78 -7.39
C ARG A 411 -1.44 12.67 -8.78
N PRO A 412 -0.93 11.75 -9.63
CA PRO A 412 -1.63 11.34 -10.83
C PRO A 412 -2.86 10.48 -10.50
N THR A 413 -3.66 10.22 -11.53
CA THR A 413 -4.68 9.16 -11.51
C THR A 413 -4.07 7.87 -12.06
N LEU A 414 -4.05 6.81 -11.26
CA LEU A 414 -3.57 5.48 -11.66
C LEU A 414 -4.59 4.81 -12.59
N ALA A 415 -4.13 3.93 -13.49
CA ALA A 415 -5.07 3.24 -14.35
C ALA A 415 -5.97 2.30 -13.54
N SER A 416 -5.47 1.65 -12.49
CA SER A 416 -6.28 0.81 -11.59
C SER A 416 -7.50 1.55 -10.99
N GLU A 417 -7.45 2.87 -10.82
CA GLU A 417 -8.57 3.68 -10.32
C GLU A 417 -9.67 3.91 -11.38
N VAL A 418 -9.29 4.00 -12.65
CA VAL A 418 -10.20 4.27 -13.79
C VAL A 418 -10.52 3.01 -14.60
N ARG A 419 -9.89 1.87 -14.28
CA ARG A 419 -9.93 0.63 -15.07
C ARG A 419 -11.28 -0.08 -15.09
N LYS A 420 -12.29 0.36 -14.32
CA LYS A 420 -13.67 -0.17 -14.43
C LYS A 420 -14.17 -0.05 -15.88
N GLY A 421 -14.13 -1.16 -16.62
CA GLY A 421 -14.63 -1.28 -18.00
C GLY A 421 -13.59 -1.41 -19.13
N HIS A 422 -12.29 -1.56 -18.85
CA HIS A 422 -11.30 -1.80 -19.92
C HIS A 422 -11.19 -3.26 -20.36
N LEU A 423 -11.62 -4.19 -19.51
CA LEU A 423 -11.85 -5.61 -19.80
C LEU A 423 -13.28 -5.93 -19.38
N GLU A 424 -14.10 -6.34 -20.33
CA GLU A 424 -15.52 -6.64 -20.14
C GLU A 424 -15.78 -8.08 -20.61
N VAL A 425 -16.21 -8.94 -19.69
CA VAL A 425 -16.71 -10.28 -20.04
C VAL A 425 -18.14 -10.13 -20.54
N ILE A 426 -18.38 -10.44 -21.81
CA ILE A 426 -19.70 -10.45 -22.44
C ILE A 426 -20.41 -11.75 -22.08
N ALA A 427 -21.11 -11.74 -20.95
CA ALA A 427 -21.78 -12.91 -20.40
C ALA A 427 -22.78 -13.57 -21.38
N GLY A 428 -22.86 -14.90 -21.33
CA GLY A 428 -23.81 -15.68 -22.13
C GLY A 428 -23.38 -15.94 -23.57
N THR A 429 -22.10 -15.69 -23.88
CA THR A 429 -21.50 -15.97 -25.19
C THR A 429 -20.69 -17.27 -25.22
N GLY A 430 -20.44 -17.86 -24.03
CA GLY A 430 -19.79 -19.15 -23.86
C GLY A 430 -20.67 -20.33 -24.25
N THR A 431 -20.02 -21.46 -24.52
CA THR A 431 -20.67 -22.74 -24.82
C THR A 431 -20.14 -23.81 -23.89
N PRO A 432 -21.02 -24.57 -23.19
CA PRO A 432 -20.60 -25.52 -22.18
C PRO A 432 -19.84 -26.71 -22.77
N GLY A 433 -18.90 -27.22 -22.00
CA GLY A 433 -18.14 -28.43 -22.26
C GLY A 433 -18.70 -29.67 -21.59
N SER A 434 -17.82 -30.65 -21.40
CA SER A 434 -18.03 -31.82 -20.55
C SER A 434 -18.57 -31.40 -19.18
N GLY A 435 -19.59 -32.10 -18.71
CA GLY A 435 -20.24 -31.79 -17.43
C GLY A 435 -21.12 -30.54 -17.43
N GLY A 436 -21.33 -29.89 -18.59
CA GLY A 436 -22.16 -28.70 -18.68
C GLY A 436 -21.47 -27.40 -18.20
N VAL A 437 -20.17 -27.46 -17.95
CA VAL A 437 -19.37 -26.33 -17.43
C VAL A 437 -18.91 -25.44 -18.57
N ILE A 438 -19.09 -24.12 -18.43
CA ILE A 438 -18.55 -23.13 -19.38
C ILE A 438 -17.16 -22.72 -18.87
N PRO A 439 -16.08 -22.89 -19.65
CA PRO A 439 -14.76 -22.39 -19.28
C PRO A 439 -14.78 -20.89 -18.97
N GLN A 440 -14.11 -20.47 -17.90
CA GLN A 440 -14.12 -19.09 -17.41
C GLN A 440 -12.82 -18.36 -17.75
N VAL A 441 -12.92 -17.08 -18.11
CA VAL A 441 -11.75 -16.26 -18.48
C VAL A 441 -11.19 -15.53 -17.26
N ILE A 442 -9.87 -15.50 -17.15
CA ILE A 442 -9.12 -14.66 -16.21
C ILE A 442 -8.58 -13.48 -17.00
N ALA A 443 -8.93 -12.26 -16.60
CA ALA A 443 -8.64 -11.04 -17.37
C ALA A 443 -8.37 -9.88 -16.41
N LEU A 444 -7.18 -9.86 -15.81
CA LEU A 444 -6.83 -8.90 -14.75
C LEU A 444 -5.82 -7.84 -15.22
N THR A 445 -4.90 -8.21 -16.11
CA THR A 445 -3.83 -7.33 -16.59
C THR A 445 -4.28 -6.41 -17.73
N PRO A 446 -3.78 -5.17 -17.81
CA PRO A 446 -4.11 -4.26 -18.89
C PRO A 446 -3.40 -4.64 -20.20
N ALA A 447 -4.05 -4.46 -21.34
CA ALA A 447 -3.37 -4.49 -22.63
C ALA A 447 -2.85 -3.09 -22.93
N THR A 448 -1.53 -2.88 -22.86
CA THR A 448 -0.92 -1.55 -23.05
C THR A 448 0.06 -1.61 -24.21
N VAL A 449 0.09 -0.59 -25.07
CA VAL A 449 1.05 -0.53 -26.17
C VAL A 449 2.48 -0.75 -25.68
N GLY A 450 3.17 -1.76 -26.24
CA GLY A 450 4.54 -2.10 -25.89
C GLY A 450 4.71 -2.94 -24.62
N SER A 451 3.63 -3.25 -23.89
CA SER A 451 3.71 -4.10 -22.70
C SER A 451 3.90 -5.58 -23.07
N GLN A 452 4.72 -6.26 -22.28
CA GLN A 452 4.93 -7.71 -22.30
C GLN A 452 4.20 -8.42 -21.14
N SER A 453 3.41 -7.65 -20.37
CA SER A 453 2.74 -8.11 -19.15
C SER A 453 1.25 -8.35 -19.36
N PHE A 454 0.75 -8.31 -20.62
CA PHE A 454 -0.66 -8.60 -20.89
C PHE A 454 -0.91 -10.11 -20.94
N LEU A 455 -1.78 -10.55 -20.03
CA LEU A 455 -2.18 -11.92 -19.81
C LEU A 455 -3.69 -12.09 -20.04
N LEU A 456 -4.07 -13.19 -20.67
CA LEU A 456 -5.42 -13.73 -20.57
C LEU A 456 -5.29 -15.15 -20.05
N GLY A 457 -6.01 -15.49 -18.99
CA GLY A 457 -6.10 -16.84 -18.45
C GLY A 457 -7.42 -17.52 -18.78
N LEU A 458 -7.47 -18.82 -18.55
CA LEU A 458 -8.64 -19.68 -18.66
C LEU A 458 -8.64 -20.64 -17.47
N HIS A 459 -9.81 -20.92 -16.90
CA HIS A 459 -10.00 -22.04 -15.98
C HIS A 459 -11.34 -22.76 -16.23
N ASP A 460 -11.63 -23.78 -15.43
CA ASP A 460 -12.83 -24.64 -15.54
C ASP A 460 -12.95 -25.36 -16.89
N ALA A 461 -11.81 -25.67 -17.52
CA ALA A 461 -11.75 -26.50 -18.72
C ALA A 461 -11.28 -27.94 -18.37
N PRO A 462 -11.43 -28.92 -19.28
CA PRO A 462 -10.93 -30.27 -19.02
C PRO A 462 -9.41 -30.28 -18.81
N SER A 463 -8.97 -31.03 -17.80
CA SER A 463 -7.56 -31.24 -17.47
C SER A 463 -6.73 -31.69 -18.68
N GLY A 464 -5.58 -31.04 -18.91
CA GLY A 464 -4.68 -31.39 -20.01
C GLY A 464 -5.22 -31.13 -21.42
N ALA A 465 -6.39 -30.48 -21.55
CA ALA A 465 -6.94 -30.16 -22.86
C ALA A 465 -6.07 -29.16 -23.61
N GLN A 466 -6.18 -29.19 -24.94
CA GLN A 466 -5.62 -28.13 -25.78
C GLN A 466 -6.66 -27.02 -25.92
N ALA A 467 -6.26 -25.80 -25.64
CA ALA A 467 -7.08 -24.61 -25.81
C ALA A 467 -6.46 -23.66 -26.85
N PHE A 468 -7.27 -22.73 -27.35
CA PHE A 468 -6.82 -21.69 -28.25
C PHE A 468 -7.49 -20.36 -27.91
N VAL A 469 -6.70 -19.28 -27.86
CA VAL A 469 -7.24 -17.93 -27.80
C VAL A 469 -7.51 -17.44 -29.22
N GLN A 470 -8.74 -17.01 -29.48
CA GLN A 470 -9.11 -16.29 -30.69
C GLN A 470 -9.15 -14.79 -30.41
N ILE A 471 -8.34 -14.00 -31.11
CA ILE A 471 -8.41 -12.52 -31.10
C ILE A 471 -9.09 -11.99 -32.37
N SER A 472 -9.94 -10.98 -32.21
CA SER A 472 -10.62 -10.30 -33.34
C SER A 472 -10.94 -8.82 -33.05
N SER A 473 -11.12 -8.03 -34.12
CA SER A 473 -11.57 -6.63 -34.05
C SER A 473 -13.09 -6.45 -33.95
N SER A 474 -13.83 -7.56 -33.90
CA SER A 474 -15.29 -7.60 -33.74
C SER A 474 -15.67 -8.79 -32.86
N VAL A 475 -16.89 -8.79 -32.29
CA VAL A 475 -17.39 -9.89 -31.45
C VAL A 475 -17.30 -11.24 -32.19
N PRO A 476 -16.59 -12.24 -31.63
CA PRO A 476 -16.55 -13.58 -32.18
C PRO A 476 -17.96 -14.19 -32.32
N GLY A 477 -18.36 -14.55 -33.54
CA GLY A 477 -19.66 -15.19 -33.81
C GLY A 477 -20.64 -14.38 -34.68
N GLY A 478 -20.37 -13.10 -34.97
CA GLY A 478 -21.07 -12.36 -36.02
C GLY A 478 -20.63 -12.78 -37.42
N SER A 479 -21.50 -12.67 -38.42
CA SER A 479 -21.23 -12.94 -39.84
C SER A 479 -20.24 -11.96 -40.52
N ALA A 480 -19.42 -11.25 -39.73
CA ALA A 480 -18.53 -10.23 -40.25
C ALA A 480 -17.26 -10.87 -40.85
N GLN A 481 -17.24 -10.95 -42.18
CA GLN A 481 -16.01 -10.93 -42.95
C GLN A 481 -15.32 -9.58 -42.73
N GLY A 482 -14.12 -9.58 -42.17
CA GLY A 482 -13.30 -8.38 -42.04
C GLY A 482 -12.30 -8.48 -40.90
N LEU A 483 -11.05 -8.80 -41.28
CA LEU A 483 -9.82 -8.87 -40.46
C LEU A 483 -9.56 -10.18 -39.68
N ARG A 484 -8.27 -10.52 -39.65
CA ARG A 484 -7.66 -11.84 -39.39
C ARG A 484 -8.02 -12.37 -37.99
N ARG A 485 -8.63 -13.57 -37.93
CA ARG A 485 -8.66 -14.37 -36.70
C ARG A 485 -7.28 -14.97 -36.51
N VAL A 486 -6.63 -14.65 -35.39
CA VAL A 486 -5.36 -15.29 -35.00
C VAL A 486 -5.65 -16.24 -33.85
N TRP A 487 -5.08 -17.43 -33.94
CA TRP A 487 -5.28 -18.51 -32.99
C TRP A 487 -3.95 -18.86 -32.34
N PHE A 488 -3.93 -18.89 -31.01
CA PHE A 488 -2.73 -19.19 -30.23
C PHE A 488 -2.97 -20.46 -29.40
N PRO A 489 -2.24 -21.56 -29.65
CA PRO A 489 -2.43 -22.79 -28.90
C PRO A 489 -1.86 -22.63 -27.47
N VAL A 490 -2.59 -23.15 -26.49
CA VAL A 490 -2.18 -23.23 -25.09
C VAL A 490 -2.49 -24.63 -24.58
N GLY A 491 -1.51 -25.30 -24.00
CA GLY A 491 -1.72 -26.56 -23.29
C GLY A 491 -2.21 -26.25 -21.89
N LEU A 492 -3.38 -26.77 -21.52
CA LEU A 492 -3.90 -26.57 -20.17
C LEU A 492 -3.17 -27.48 -19.18
N GLN A 493 -2.94 -26.95 -17.98
CA GLN A 493 -2.32 -27.68 -16.90
C GLN A 493 -3.26 -28.79 -16.37
N SER A 494 -2.77 -29.62 -15.45
CA SER A 494 -3.56 -30.73 -14.87
C SER A 494 -4.82 -30.26 -14.12
N GLY A 495 -4.90 -28.99 -13.75
CA GLY A 495 -6.11 -28.38 -13.16
C GLY A 495 -7.12 -27.83 -14.17
N GLY A 496 -6.86 -27.94 -15.49
CA GLY A 496 -7.79 -27.42 -16.50
C GLY A 496 -7.76 -25.90 -16.65
N TYR A 497 -6.61 -25.29 -16.34
CA TYR A 497 -6.36 -23.86 -16.50
C TYR A 497 -5.10 -23.62 -17.33
N GLY A 498 -4.95 -22.40 -17.84
CA GLY A 498 -3.77 -21.99 -18.60
C GLY A 498 -3.80 -20.52 -18.95
N THR A 499 -2.64 -19.98 -19.30
CA THR A 499 -2.43 -18.56 -19.56
C THR A 499 -1.89 -18.34 -20.96
N TRP A 500 -2.40 -17.33 -21.63
CA TRP A 500 -1.87 -16.82 -22.88
C TRP A 500 -1.21 -15.47 -22.62
N HIS A 501 0.07 -15.41 -22.92
CA HIS A 501 0.88 -14.19 -22.88
C HIS A 501 0.83 -13.52 -24.25
N TRP A 502 0.57 -12.22 -24.26
CA TRP A 502 0.68 -11.45 -25.48
C TRP A 502 1.56 -10.22 -25.28
N ASP A 503 2.73 -10.27 -25.91
CA ASP A 503 3.58 -9.10 -26.15
C ASP A 503 2.83 -8.12 -27.05
N VAL A 504 2.22 -7.10 -26.45
CA VAL A 504 1.48 -6.07 -27.16
C VAL A 504 2.50 -5.25 -27.95
N PRO A 505 2.40 -5.18 -29.29
CA PRO A 505 3.36 -4.44 -30.09
C PRO A 505 3.43 -2.98 -29.65
N GLY A 506 4.63 -2.40 -29.66
CA GLY A 506 4.84 -0.95 -29.44
C GLY A 506 4.36 -0.06 -30.60
N ASP A 507 3.33 -0.48 -31.33
CA ASP A 507 2.74 0.29 -32.43
C ASP A 507 1.72 1.30 -31.86
N PRO A 508 1.97 2.61 -31.97
CA PRO A 508 1.04 3.63 -31.46
C PRO A 508 -0.36 3.55 -32.09
N ASN A 509 -0.52 2.91 -33.25
CA ASN A 509 -1.83 2.73 -33.88
C ASN A 509 -2.71 1.71 -33.15
N LEU A 510 -2.13 0.91 -32.24
CA LEU A 510 -2.91 0.02 -31.37
C LEU A 510 -3.54 0.77 -30.21
N ALA A 511 -3.00 1.92 -29.80
CA ALA A 511 -3.55 2.70 -28.71
C ALA A 511 -5.01 3.09 -29.02
N GLY A 512 -5.90 2.76 -28.08
CA GLY A 512 -7.32 2.98 -28.19
C GLY A 512 -8.11 1.94 -29.00
N VAL A 513 -7.45 0.97 -29.65
CA VAL A 513 -8.12 -0.08 -30.41
C VAL A 513 -8.87 -1.01 -29.47
N THR A 514 -10.14 -1.27 -29.80
CA THR A 514 -10.94 -2.30 -29.11
C THR A 514 -10.77 -3.64 -29.81
N LEU A 515 -10.40 -4.66 -29.04
CA LEU A 515 -10.26 -6.05 -29.45
C LEU A 515 -11.20 -6.94 -28.64
N PHE A 516 -11.40 -8.15 -29.15
CA PHE A 516 -12.19 -9.19 -28.52
C PHE A 516 -11.38 -10.47 -28.46
N ALA A 517 -11.43 -11.17 -27.33
CA ALA A 517 -10.85 -12.49 -27.12
C ALA A 517 -11.93 -13.52 -26.80
N GLN A 518 -11.75 -14.75 -27.26
CA GLN A 518 -12.54 -15.89 -26.79
C GLN A 518 -11.66 -17.14 -26.75
N TRP A 519 -11.74 -17.89 -25.66
CA TRP A 519 -11.10 -19.20 -25.57
C TRP A 519 -11.95 -20.27 -26.23
N HIS A 520 -11.30 -21.15 -26.99
CA HIS A 520 -11.89 -22.36 -27.54
C HIS A 520 -11.11 -23.55 -27.02
N VAL A 521 -11.79 -24.49 -26.40
CA VAL A 521 -11.17 -25.65 -25.77
C VAL A 521 -11.54 -26.89 -26.56
N LEU A 522 -10.56 -27.74 -26.87
CA LEU A 522 -10.82 -29.07 -27.40
C LEU A 522 -11.34 -29.95 -26.27
N ASP A 523 -12.61 -30.28 -26.34
CA ASP A 523 -13.32 -31.01 -25.31
C ASP A 523 -14.13 -32.12 -25.97
N HIS A 524 -13.59 -33.34 -25.93
CA HIS A 524 -14.18 -34.48 -26.63
C HIS A 524 -15.59 -34.85 -26.13
N GLY A 525 -15.95 -34.50 -24.88
CA GLY A 525 -17.27 -34.76 -24.33
C GLY A 525 -18.27 -33.63 -24.53
N ALA A 526 -17.85 -32.49 -25.07
CA ALA A 526 -18.71 -31.38 -25.45
C ALA A 526 -19.43 -31.61 -26.80
N GLN A 527 -20.54 -30.90 -27.01
CA GLN A 527 -21.23 -30.90 -28.30
C GLN A 527 -20.29 -30.32 -29.38
N GLY A 528 -20.08 -31.07 -30.47
CA GLY A 528 -19.14 -30.66 -31.53
C GLY A 528 -17.66 -30.73 -31.12
N HIS A 529 -17.36 -31.45 -30.03
CA HIS A 529 -16.03 -31.67 -29.47
C HIS A 529 -15.28 -30.39 -29.06
N ARG A 530 -16.02 -29.33 -28.73
CA ARG A 530 -15.47 -28.04 -28.31
C ARG A 530 -16.35 -27.35 -27.29
N SER A 531 -15.72 -26.67 -26.34
CA SER A 531 -16.35 -25.68 -25.46
C SER A 531 -15.71 -24.31 -25.67
N ARG A 532 -16.36 -23.25 -25.18
CA ARG A 532 -15.89 -21.88 -25.35
C ARG A 532 -16.17 -21.07 -24.11
N SER A 533 -15.24 -20.20 -23.77
CA SER A 533 -15.47 -19.19 -22.75
C SER A 533 -16.44 -18.11 -23.23
N ASP A 534 -16.89 -17.28 -22.30
CA ASP A 534 -17.43 -15.97 -22.68
C ASP A 534 -16.38 -15.14 -23.43
N VAL A 535 -16.85 -14.23 -24.27
CA VAL A 535 -16.03 -13.28 -25.01
C VAL A 535 -15.57 -12.19 -24.07
N VAL A 536 -14.28 -11.87 -24.09
CA VAL A 536 -13.73 -10.70 -23.43
C VAL A 536 -13.57 -9.59 -24.44
N ARG A 537 -14.13 -8.41 -24.16
CA ARG A 537 -13.86 -7.18 -24.89
C ARG A 537 -12.80 -6.40 -24.12
N PHE A 538 -11.79 -5.89 -24.83
CA PHE A 538 -10.79 -5.05 -24.20
C PHE A 538 -10.26 -3.95 -25.10
N LYS A 539 -9.79 -2.87 -24.48
CA LYS A 539 -9.19 -1.73 -25.19
C LYS A 539 -7.70 -1.71 -24.91
N VAL A 540 -6.90 -1.63 -25.97
CA VAL A 540 -5.45 -1.42 -25.83
C VAL A 540 -5.21 0.03 -25.39
N LEU A 541 -4.48 0.22 -24.29
CA LEU A 541 -4.16 1.51 -23.69
C LEU A 541 -3.00 2.19 -24.41
#